data_AF-A0A0T5VQ53-F1
#
_entry.id   AF-A0A0T5VQ53-F1
#
_cell.length_a   1.000
_cell.length_b   1.000
_cell.length_c   1.000
_cell.angle_alpha   90.00
_cell.angle_beta   90.00
_cell.angle_gamma   90.00
#
_symmetry.space_group_name_H-M   'P 1'
#
loop_
_entity.id
_entity.type
_entity.pdbx_description
1 polymer ?
#
loop_
_entity_poly.entity_id
_entity_poly.type
_entity_poly.pdbx_seq_one_letter_code
_entity_poly.pdbx_strand_id
1 'polypeptide(L)' 'MKLFRKYSRPLSDGQERFAFRIAGRILAVQRQLSGWLNAKTADLHPKTWLFLLVCFCAGFGAYLIHLVMQTFN' A
#
# COMPACT_ATOMS: atom_id res chain seq x y z
N MET A 1 3.57 32.16 -5.17
CA MET A 1 3.12 30.76 -5.02
C MET A 1 3.25 30.34 -3.57
N LYS A 2 2.13 30.27 -2.82
CA LYS A 2 2.07 29.90 -1.39
C LYS A 2 1.11 28.71 -1.14
N LEU A 3 0.84 27.91 -2.17
CA LEU A 3 -0.18 26.85 -2.13
C LEU A 3 0.22 25.58 -1.35
N PHE A 4 1.48 25.44 -0.92
CA PHE A 4 1.96 24.29 -0.15
C PHE A 4 2.51 24.68 1.24
N ARG A 5 1.94 25.71 1.87
CA ARG A 5 2.34 26.06 3.24
C ARG A 5 1.75 25.02 4.20
N LYS A 6 2.51 23.96 4.48
CA LYS A 6 2.15 22.91 5.45
C LYS A 6 2.12 23.53 6.85
N TYR A 7 0.92 23.76 7.38
CA TYR A 7 0.75 24.14 8.78
C TYR A 7 0.95 22.90 9.64
N SER A 8 2.16 22.71 10.14
CA SER A 8 2.45 21.73 11.19
C SER A 8 1.84 22.26 12.48
N ARG A 9 0.58 21.91 12.77
CA ARG A 9 0.07 22.10 14.13
C ARG A 9 0.85 21.14 15.03
N PRO A 10 1.52 21.63 16.09
CA PRO A 10 2.17 20.73 17.04
C PRO A 10 1.09 19.81 17.61
N LEU A 11 1.26 18.51 17.38
CA LEU A 11 0.42 17.49 17.98
C LEU A 11 0.65 17.52 19.49
N SER A 12 -0.39 17.32 20.29
CA SER A 12 -0.17 17.13 21.73
C SER A 12 0.56 15.80 21.96
N ASP A 13 1.34 15.71 23.04
CA ASP A 13 2.08 14.48 23.40
C ASP A 13 1.18 13.22 23.42
N GLY A 14 -0.10 13.39 23.76
CA GLY A 14 -1.10 12.32 23.71
C GLY A 14 -1.44 11.87 22.29
N GLN A 15 -1.57 12.80 21.34
CA GLN A 15 -1.84 12.50 19.93
C GLN A 15 -0.64 11.83 19.26
N GLU A 16 0.58 12.26 19.58
CA GLU A 16 1.80 11.66 19.03
C GLU A 16 1.99 10.22 19.54
N ARG A 17 1.78 9.97 20.84
CA ARG A 17 1.81 8.61 21.40
C ARG A 17 0.76 7.68 20.79
N PHE A 18 -0.43 8.20 20.51
CA PHE A 18 -1.49 7.43 19.86
C PHE A 18 -1.14 7.11 18.40
N ALA A 19 -0.67 8.10 17.64
CA ALA A 19 -0.19 7.91 16.26
C ALA A 19 0.97 6.90 16.20
N PHE A 20 1.92 6.98 17.14
CA PHE A 20 3.02 6.03 17.23
C PHE A 20 2.53 4.59 17.51
N ARG A 21 1.55 4.42 18.40
CA ARG A 21 0.92 3.11 18.63
C ARG A 21 0.23 2.56 17.39
N ILE A 22 -0.50 3.40 16.64
CA ILE A 22 -1.15 2.99 15.39
C ILE A 22 -0.10 2.59 14.37
N ALA A 23 0.92 3.43 14.15
CA ALA A 23 2.01 3.14 13.24
C ALA A 23 2.73 1.84 13.61
N GLY A 24 2.99 1.61 14.90
CA GLY A 24 3.59 0.37 15.40
C GLY A 24 2.73 -0.86 15.11
N ARG A 25 1.39 -0.77 15.28
CA ARG A 25 0.47 -1.86 14.94
C ARG A 25 0.42 -2.13 13.43
N ILE A 26 0.34 -1.09 12.62
CA ILE A 26 0.37 -1.21 11.16
C ILE A 26 1.67 -1.89 10.72
N LEU A 27 2.81 -1.44 11.26
CA LEU A 27 4.11 -2.00 10.92
C LEU A 27 4.24 -3.47 11.35
N ALA A 28 3.72 -3.83 12.52
CA ALA A 28 3.73 -5.20 13.00
C ALA A 28 2.91 -6.12 12.08
N VAL A 29 1.71 -5.69 11.69
CA VAL A 29 0.85 -6.43 10.75
C VAL A 29 1.51 -6.54 9.37
N GLN A 30 2.11 -5.46 8.86
CA GLN A 30 2.84 -5.48 7.59
C GLN A 30 4.04 -6.43 7.63
N ARG A 31 4.80 -6.47 8.73
CA ARG A 31 5.90 -7.42 8.91
C ARG A 31 5.43 -8.86 8.96
N GLN A 32 4.33 -9.14 9.66
CA GLN A 32 3.77 -10.49 9.73
C GLN A 32 3.27 -10.94 8.37
N LEU A 33 2.55 -10.07 7.65
CA LEU A 33 2.04 -10.36 6.30
C LEU A 33 3.17 -10.57 5.31
N SER A 34 4.20 -9.71 5.32
CA SER A 34 5.36 -9.88 4.44
C SER A 34 6.14 -11.15 4.76
N GLY A 35 6.34 -11.47 6.05
CA GLY A 35 6.96 -12.74 6.46
C GLY A 35 6.17 -13.96 5.98
N TRP A 36 4.84 -13.93 6.14
CA TRP A 36 3.97 -15.01 5.67
C TRP A 36 3.98 -15.14 4.14
N LEU A 37 3.89 -14.02 3.43
CA LEU A 37 3.95 -13.99 1.96
C LEU A 37 5.30 -14.54 1.47
N ASN A 38 6.41 -14.10 2.04
CA ASN A 38 7.74 -14.61 1.69
C ASN A 38 7.87 -16.11 1.95
N ALA A 39 7.37 -16.60 3.08
CA ALA A 39 7.37 -18.03 3.37
C ALA A 39 6.49 -18.82 2.37
N LYS A 40 5.32 -18.28 2.01
CA LYS A 40 4.41 -18.92 1.06
C LYS A 40 4.95 -18.89 -0.38
N THR A 41 5.73 -17.88 -0.74
CA THR A 41 6.28 -17.70 -2.08
C THR A 41 7.65 -18.33 -2.29
N ALA A 42 8.33 -18.76 -1.22
CA ALA A 42 9.66 -19.37 -1.26
C ALA A 42 9.72 -20.61 -2.17
N ASP A 43 8.67 -21.44 -2.17
CA ASP A 43 8.59 -22.66 -2.98
C ASP A 43 7.86 -22.47 -4.32
N LEU A 44 7.50 -21.23 -4.68
CA LEU A 44 6.79 -21.00 -5.94
C LEU A 44 7.73 -21.08 -7.13
N HIS A 45 7.31 -21.84 -8.13
CA HIS A 45 8.01 -21.95 -9.40
C HIS A 45 8.04 -20.58 -10.12
N PRO A 46 9.13 -20.22 -10.84
CA PRO A 46 9.25 -18.92 -11.52
C PRO A 46 8.10 -18.60 -12.50
N LYS A 47 7.50 -19.62 -13.11
CA LYS A 47 6.33 -19.46 -13.99
C LYS A 47 5.09 -18.95 -13.25
N THR A 48 4.91 -19.34 -11.99
CA THR A 48 3.80 -18.85 -11.15
C THR A 48 3.97 -17.37 -10.84
N TRP A 49 5.19 -16.91 -10.61
CA TRP A 49 5.51 -15.49 -10.45
C TRP A 49 5.18 -14.68 -11.72
N LEU A 50 5.55 -15.20 -12.89
CA LEU A 50 5.22 -14.57 -14.16
C LEU A 50 3.70 -14.47 -14.37
N PHE A 51 2.97 -15.54 -14.06
CA PHE A 51 1.51 -15.54 -14.16
C PHE A 51 0.88 -14.51 -13.22
N LEU A 52 1.30 -14.47 -11.95
CA LEU A 52 0.82 -13.47 -10.98
C LEU A 52 1.12 -12.04 -11.45
N LEU A 53 2.29 -11.79 -12.03
CA LEU A 53 2.65 -10.49 -12.57
C LEU A 53 1.73 -10.09 -13.73
N VAL A 54 1.47 -11.00 -14.67
CA VAL A 54 0.56 -10.74 -15.80
C VAL A 54 -0.86 -10.44 -15.29
N CYS A 55 -1.38 -11.24 -14.36
CA CYS A 55 -2.69 -11.00 -13.77
C CYS A 55 -2.76 -9.64 -13.05
N PHE A 56 -1.71 -9.29 -12.30
CA PHE A 56 -1.62 -8.00 -11.63
C PHE A 56 -1.64 -6.84 -12.62
N CYS A 57 -0.80 -6.87 -13.65
CA CYS A 57 -0.76 -5.83 -14.67
C CYS A 57 -2.07 -5.72 -15.44
N ALA A 58 -2.70 -6.84 -15.80
CA ALA A 58 -3.97 -6.85 -16.51
C ALA A 58 -5.10 -6.26 -15.65
N GLY A 59 -5.22 -6.69 -14.39
CA GLY A 59 -6.24 -6.18 -13.48
C GLY A 59 -6.06 -4.71 -13.14
N PHE A 60 -4.83 -4.29 -12.83
CA PHE A 60 -4.53 -2.89 -12.55
C PHE A 60 -4.70 -2.00 -13.79
N GLY A 61 -4.26 -2.47 -14.96
CA GLY A 61 -4.47 -1.79 -16.23
C GLY A 61 -5.96 -1.60 -16.54
N ALA A 62 -6.78 -2.63 -16.36
CA ALA A 62 -8.23 -2.54 -16.51
C ALA A 62 -8.86 -1.53 -15.54
N TYR A 63 -8.42 -1.53 -14.27
CA TYR A 63 -8.87 -0.56 -13.27
C TYR A 63 -8.54 0.89 -13.66
N LEU A 64 -7.32 1.14 -14.16
CA LEU A 64 -6.93 2.46 -14.64
C LEU A 64 -7.77 2.90 -15.84
N ILE A 65 -8.02 2.00 -16.80
CA ILE A 65 -8.89 2.28 -17.95
C ILE A 65 -10.30 2.61 -17.48
N HIS A 66 -10.85 1.85 -16.52
CA HIS A 66 -12.15 2.14 -15.92
C HIS A 66 -12.20 3.53 -15.28
N LEU A 67 -11.18 3.90 -14.48
CA LEU A 67 -11.11 5.22 -13.86
C LEU A 67 -11.05 6.35 -14.91
N VAL A 68 -10.27 6.15 -15.97
CA VAL A 68 -10.19 7.10 -17.09
C VAL A 68 -11.56 7.25 -17.75
N MET A 69 -12.22 6.14 -18.10
CA MET A 69 -13.56 6.15 -18.68
C MET A 69 -14.57 6.87 -17.77
N GLN A 70 -14.55 6.57 -16.48
CA GLN A 70 -15.43 7.22 -15.50
C GLN A 70 -15.16 8.72 -15.34
N THR A 71 -13.92 9.17 -15.53
CA THR A 71 -13.57 10.59 -15.41
C THR A 71 -13.97 11.39 -16.66
N PHE A 72 -13.95 10.77 -17.83
CA PHE A 72 -14.27 11.41 -19.11
C PHE A 72 -15.71 11.20 -19.59
N ASN A 73 -16.54 10.48 -18.82
CA ASN A 73 -17.95 10.21 -19.08
C ASN A 73 -18.83 10.84 -17.99
#